data_AF-A0A383C9B2-F1
#
_entry.id   AF-A0A383C9B2-F1
#
_cell.length_a   1.000
_cell.length_b   1.000
_cell.length_c   1.000
_cell.angle_alpha   90.00
_cell.angle_beta   90.00
_cell.angle_gamma   90.00
#
_symmetry.space_group_name_H-M   'P 1'
#
loop_
_entity.id
_entity.type
_entity.pdbx_description
1 polymer ?
#
loop_
_entity_poly.entity_id
_entity_poly.type
_entity_poly.pdbx_seq_one_letter_code
_entity_poly.pdbx_strand_id
1 'polypeptide(L)'
;LVQEKADARDQLSDARVKVEAISDNSDVDEIENARDILLEALHRADAAGIDVAEDQEKVDQLDESARNVREKLEAQDQLTKAREDALAVSIDDDSESLSDVLEFLVDAVGRAASCDIDVQEDEKKIEELEEAISFARKRQEAENELSIIREDAKAVSVDDGPDRIKNVLESLISAVEKAKLLGVQNVGDDEYRISNLTEMIQVSEEKKHEQDEALLHLNEVGLEIKSLPEELDYKLSDDGF
;
A
#
# COMPACT_ATOMS: atom_id res chain seq x y z
N LEU A 1 63.30 35.38 11.55
CA LEU A 1 63.36 35.62 10.08
C LEU A 1 63.96 34.45 9.30
N VAL A 2 65.28 34.27 9.14
CA VAL A 2 65.80 33.16 8.28
C VAL A 2 65.53 31.78 8.89
N GLN A 3 65.82 31.59 10.19
CA GLN A 3 65.56 30.33 10.89
C GLN A 3 64.06 30.02 10.97
N GLU A 4 63.27 31.00 11.38
CA GLU A 4 61.80 30.92 11.47
C GLU A 4 61.13 30.54 10.14
N LYS A 5 61.64 31.05 9.02
CA LYS A 5 61.17 30.66 7.68
C LYS A 5 61.59 29.25 7.27
N ALA A 6 62.73 28.75 7.76
CA ALA A 6 63.14 27.36 7.57
C ALA A 6 62.25 26.43 8.39
N ASP A 7 62.04 26.74 9.67
CA ASP A 7 61.19 25.94 10.58
C ASP A 7 59.74 25.86 10.06
N ALA A 8 59.20 26.96 9.53
CA ALA A 8 57.86 26.99 8.92
C ALA A 8 57.79 26.15 7.63
N ARG A 9 58.86 26.11 6.82
CA ARG A 9 58.93 25.24 5.64
C ARG A 9 58.96 23.76 6.01
N ASP A 10 59.75 23.40 7.01
CA ASP A 10 59.88 22.02 7.45
C ASP A 10 58.54 21.51 7.99
N GLN A 11 57.85 22.31 8.81
CA GLN A 11 56.51 21.97 9.32
C GLN A 11 55.47 21.83 8.20
N LEU A 12 55.49 22.72 7.21
CA LEU A 12 54.59 22.62 6.05
C LEU A 12 54.89 21.37 5.22
N SER A 13 56.16 21.01 5.05
CA SER A 13 56.56 19.77 4.38
C SER A 13 56.06 18.53 5.13
N ASP A 14 56.21 18.50 6.46
CA ASP A 14 55.72 17.40 7.29
C ASP A 14 54.19 17.28 7.25
N ALA A 15 53.47 18.41 7.22
CA ALA A 15 52.02 18.42 7.08
C ALA A 15 51.57 17.89 5.71
N ARG A 16 52.25 18.25 4.63
CA ARG A 16 51.99 17.73 3.27
C ARG A 16 52.12 16.21 3.22
N VAL A 17 53.15 15.64 3.86
CA VAL A 17 53.34 14.18 3.93
C VAL A 17 52.16 13.49 4.62
N LYS A 18 51.57 14.11 5.65
CA LYS A 18 50.36 13.57 6.30
C LYS A 18 49.14 13.62 5.39
N VAL A 19 48.98 14.70 4.63
CA VAL A 19 47.90 14.80 3.64
C VAL A 19 48.06 13.79 2.51
N GLU A 20 49.29 13.55 2.04
CA GLU A 20 49.59 12.50 1.04
C GLU A 20 49.32 11.08 1.55
N ALA A 21 49.24 10.88 2.87
CA ALA A 21 48.89 9.60 3.48
C ALA A 21 47.37 9.36 3.54
N ILE A 22 46.53 10.40 3.32
CA ILE A 22 45.08 10.26 3.25
C ILE A 22 44.70 9.49 1.99
N SER A 23 43.74 8.58 2.13
CA SER A 23 43.21 7.76 1.03
C SER A 23 41.69 7.81 1.01
N ASP A 24 41.09 7.28 -0.05
CA ASP A 24 39.63 7.20 -0.20
C ASP A 24 38.93 6.39 0.92
N ASN A 25 39.69 5.57 1.67
CA ASN A 25 39.19 4.77 2.79
C ASN A 25 39.49 5.39 4.16
N SER A 26 40.13 6.55 4.21
CA SER A 26 40.37 7.24 5.49
C SER A 26 39.05 7.64 6.13
N ASP A 27 38.97 7.49 7.45
CA ASP A 27 37.80 7.93 8.19
C ASP A 27 37.80 9.46 8.37
N VAL A 28 36.66 9.97 8.85
CA VAL A 28 36.48 11.41 9.09
C VAL A 28 37.53 11.96 10.05
N ASP A 29 37.88 11.22 11.10
CA ASP A 29 38.80 11.70 12.13
C ASP A 29 40.24 11.82 11.58
N GLU A 30 40.65 10.87 10.73
CA GLU A 30 41.93 10.91 10.01
C GLU A 30 42.01 12.12 9.06
N ILE A 31 40.96 12.35 8.27
CA ILE A 31 40.89 13.46 7.31
C ILE A 31 40.92 14.81 8.04
N GLU A 32 40.11 14.97 9.10
CA GLU A 32 40.05 16.21 9.87
C GLU A 32 41.35 16.49 10.62
N ASN A 33 41.99 15.47 11.18
CA ASN A 33 43.29 15.64 11.81
C ASN A 33 44.37 16.06 10.80
N ALA A 34 44.39 15.47 9.60
CA ALA A 34 45.30 15.90 8.55
C ALA A 34 45.03 17.34 8.09
N ARG A 35 43.75 17.72 7.95
CA ARG A 35 43.31 19.09 7.65
C ARG A 35 43.82 20.07 8.70
N ASP A 36 43.57 19.81 9.99
CA ASP A 36 43.93 20.71 11.07
C ASP A 36 45.45 20.91 11.16
N ILE A 37 46.22 19.84 10.99
CA ILE A 37 47.68 19.91 10.95
C ILE A 37 48.17 20.75 9.75
N LEU A 38 47.56 20.58 8.57
CA LEU A 38 47.91 21.38 7.40
C LEU A 38 47.54 22.85 7.58
N LEU A 39 46.35 23.14 8.12
CA LEU A 39 45.87 24.50 8.38
C LEU A 39 46.78 25.24 9.36
N GLU A 40 47.23 24.57 10.43
CA GLU A 40 48.18 25.14 11.39
C GLU A 40 49.54 25.45 10.74
N ALA A 41 50.06 24.53 9.93
CA ALA A 41 51.33 24.70 9.23
C ALA A 41 51.24 25.81 8.17
N LEU A 42 50.11 25.90 7.46
CA LEU A 42 49.79 26.93 6.48
C LEU A 42 49.82 28.32 7.12
N HIS A 43 49.14 28.52 8.25
CA HIS A 43 49.15 29.81 8.95
C HIS A 43 50.55 30.25 9.36
N ARG A 44 51.40 29.32 9.81
CA ARG A 44 52.82 29.62 10.14
C ARG A 44 53.63 29.95 8.91
N ALA A 45 53.41 29.24 7.81
CA ALA A 45 54.12 29.46 6.56
C ALA A 45 53.75 30.80 5.90
N ASP A 46 52.47 31.14 5.87
CA ASP A 46 51.98 32.43 5.36
C ASP A 46 52.54 33.61 6.17
N ALA A 47 52.53 33.50 7.51
CA ALA A 47 53.15 34.49 8.39
C ALA A 47 54.67 34.68 8.14
N ALA A 48 55.36 33.63 7.67
CA ALA A 48 56.77 33.67 7.27
C ALA A 48 57.00 34.13 5.80
N GLY A 49 55.93 34.52 5.10
CA GLY A 49 55.95 34.93 3.70
C GLY A 49 56.34 33.80 2.74
N ILE A 50 55.85 32.59 3.01
CA ILE A 50 55.90 31.44 2.09
C ILE A 50 54.58 31.41 1.33
N ASP A 51 54.62 31.13 0.04
CA ASP A 51 53.41 30.93 -0.76
C ASP A 51 52.74 29.61 -0.39
N VAL A 52 51.46 29.67 -0.05
CA VAL A 52 50.66 28.56 0.46
C VAL A 52 49.38 28.32 -0.34
N ALA A 53 49.25 28.92 -1.53
CA ALA A 53 48.02 28.82 -2.32
C ALA A 53 47.63 27.36 -2.64
N GLU A 54 48.61 26.51 -2.99
CA GLU A 54 48.38 25.08 -3.25
C GLU A 54 47.98 24.32 -1.96
N ASP A 55 48.53 24.70 -0.81
CA ASP A 55 48.20 24.07 0.46
C ASP A 55 46.78 24.42 0.91
N GLN A 56 46.34 25.65 0.63
CA GLN A 56 44.96 26.06 0.89
C GLN A 56 43.98 25.24 0.05
N GLU A 57 44.29 24.99 -1.22
CA GLU A 57 43.45 24.13 -2.09
C GLU A 57 43.35 22.70 -1.52
N LYS A 58 44.44 22.16 -0.96
CA LYS A 58 44.43 20.84 -0.29
C LYS A 58 43.58 20.83 0.98
N VAL A 59 43.58 21.91 1.76
CA VAL A 59 42.67 22.05 2.91
C VAL A 59 41.22 22.00 2.43
N ASP A 60 40.87 22.77 1.39
CA ASP A 60 39.51 22.80 0.85
C ASP A 60 39.08 21.41 0.32
N GLN A 61 40.00 20.68 -0.31
CA GLN A 61 39.77 19.29 -0.75
C GLN A 61 39.55 18.33 0.43
N LEU A 62 40.28 18.48 1.53
CA LEU A 62 40.08 17.66 2.73
C LEU A 62 38.75 17.97 3.42
N ASP A 63 38.32 19.24 3.47
CA ASP A 63 37.01 19.61 3.99
C ASP A 63 35.87 18.98 3.18
N GLU A 64 35.98 19.02 1.85
CA GLU A 64 35.03 18.37 0.95
C GLU A 64 35.05 16.85 1.11
N SER A 65 36.24 16.24 1.23
CA SER A 65 36.38 14.81 1.50
C SER A 65 35.72 14.39 2.82
N ALA A 66 35.98 15.12 3.92
CA ALA A 66 35.36 14.86 5.21
C ALA A 66 33.83 15.01 5.16
N ARG A 67 33.33 16.03 4.44
CA ARG A 67 31.89 16.21 4.21
C ARG A 67 31.29 15.00 3.48
N ASN A 68 31.92 14.54 2.40
CA ASN A 68 31.44 13.42 1.60
C ASN A 68 31.44 12.10 2.39
N VAL A 69 32.47 11.85 3.22
CA VAL A 69 32.49 10.68 4.11
C VAL A 69 31.35 10.72 5.13
N ARG A 70 31.06 11.89 5.74
CA ARG A 70 29.90 12.03 6.65
C ARG A 70 28.58 11.78 5.94
N GLU A 71 28.40 12.38 4.76
CA GLU A 71 27.17 12.24 3.99
C GLU A 71 26.92 10.79 3.60
N LYS A 72 27.98 10.06 3.21
CA LYS A 72 27.93 8.63 2.93
C LYS A 72 27.56 7.79 4.16
N LEU A 73 28.13 8.09 5.33
CA LEU A 73 27.79 7.40 6.58
C LEU A 73 26.32 7.62 6.96
N GLU A 74 25.83 8.85 6.87
CA GLU A 74 24.43 9.17 7.14
C GLU A 74 23.47 8.48 6.15
N ALA A 75 23.82 8.44 4.87
CA ALA A 75 23.05 7.75 3.84
C ALA A 75 23.00 6.23 4.12
N GLN A 76 24.12 5.64 4.52
CA GLN A 76 24.21 4.22 4.87
C GLN A 76 23.38 3.87 6.12
N ASP A 77 23.41 4.73 7.15
CA ASP A 77 22.59 4.57 8.35
C ASP A 77 21.09 4.66 8.03
N GLN A 78 20.69 5.60 7.18
CA GLN A 78 19.30 5.73 6.74
C GLN A 78 18.84 4.52 5.92
N LEU A 79 19.64 4.08 4.95
CA LEU A 79 19.34 2.89 4.16
C LEU A 79 19.22 1.63 5.04
N THR A 80 20.07 1.50 6.06
CA THR A 80 20.00 0.37 6.99
C THR A 80 18.68 0.35 7.75
N LYS A 81 18.22 1.49 8.26
CA LYS A 81 16.92 1.60 8.93
C LYS A 81 15.76 1.31 7.98
N ALA A 82 15.80 1.85 6.77
CA ALA A 82 14.75 1.60 5.78
C ALA A 82 14.66 0.11 5.39
N ARG A 83 15.80 -0.58 5.31
CA ARG A 83 15.85 -2.04 5.11
C ARG A 83 15.23 -2.80 6.29
N GLU A 84 15.52 -2.39 7.51
CA GLU A 84 14.92 -2.99 8.71
C GLU A 84 13.40 -2.81 8.73
N ASP A 85 12.91 -1.62 8.41
CA ASP A 85 11.48 -1.34 8.31
C ASP A 85 10.83 -2.17 7.21
N ALA A 86 11.43 -2.23 6.02
CA ALA A 86 10.97 -3.05 4.89
C ALA A 86 10.96 -4.57 5.18
N LEU A 87 11.81 -5.04 6.09
CA LEU A 87 11.82 -6.43 6.56
C LEU A 87 10.77 -6.72 7.63
N ALA A 88 10.37 -5.70 8.41
CA ALA A 88 9.38 -5.84 9.47
C ALA A 88 7.94 -5.95 8.93
N VAL A 89 7.74 -5.54 7.69
CA VAL A 89 6.44 -5.55 7.00
C VAL A 89 5.88 -6.97 6.81
N SER A 90 4.58 -7.11 7.04
CA SER A 90 3.81 -8.32 6.72
C SER A 90 2.98 -8.14 5.45
N ILE A 91 2.73 -9.25 4.74
CA ILE A 91 1.78 -9.28 3.61
C ILE A 91 0.34 -8.93 4.05
N ASP A 92 0.06 -9.08 5.34
CA ASP A 92 -1.23 -8.76 5.92
C ASP A 92 -1.39 -7.30 6.34
N ASP A 93 -0.34 -6.50 6.25
CA ASP A 93 -0.43 -5.08 6.57
C ASP A 93 -1.33 -4.34 5.57
N ASP A 94 -1.90 -3.23 6.02
CA ASP A 94 -2.75 -2.40 5.19
C ASP A 94 -1.92 -1.56 4.20
N SER A 95 -2.57 -1.10 3.14
CA SER A 95 -1.86 -0.40 2.06
C SER A 95 -1.25 0.94 2.48
N GLU A 96 -1.73 1.58 3.54
CA GLU A 96 -1.19 2.86 4.03
C GLU A 96 0.12 2.61 4.78
N SER A 97 0.13 1.69 5.73
CA SER A 97 1.34 1.24 6.43
C SER A 97 2.44 0.77 5.47
N LEU A 98 2.07 0.02 4.43
CA LEU A 98 2.99 -0.41 3.38
C LEU A 98 3.54 0.77 2.56
N SER A 99 2.71 1.79 2.31
CA SER A 99 3.11 2.96 1.51
C SER A 99 4.11 3.84 2.28
N ASP A 100 3.93 4.00 3.59
CA ASP A 100 4.87 4.75 4.44
C ASP A 100 6.28 4.12 4.42
N VAL A 101 6.35 2.78 4.51
CA VAL A 101 7.62 2.05 4.43
C VAL A 101 8.26 2.17 3.04
N LEU A 102 7.45 2.08 1.98
CA LEU A 102 7.93 2.28 0.61
C LEU A 102 8.50 3.69 0.40
N GLU A 103 7.81 4.73 0.85
CA GLU A 103 8.28 6.12 0.75
C GLU A 103 9.64 6.29 1.42
N PHE A 104 9.77 5.79 2.66
CA PHE A 104 11.03 5.87 3.40
C PHE A 104 12.16 5.09 2.71
N LEU A 105 11.88 3.90 2.15
CA LEU A 105 12.87 3.13 1.41
C LEU A 105 13.31 3.82 0.11
N VAL A 106 12.38 4.37 -0.66
CA VAL A 106 12.68 5.12 -1.89
C VAL A 106 13.60 6.31 -1.59
N ASP A 107 13.28 7.10 -0.56
CA ASP A 107 14.10 8.24 -0.16
C ASP A 107 15.51 7.82 0.29
N ALA A 108 15.60 6.77 1.11
CA ALA A 108 16.88 6.24 1.59
C ALA A 108 17.74 5.67 0.45
N VAL A 109 17.12 4.95 -0.50
CA VAL A 109 17.78 4.44 -1.71
C VAL A 109 18.28 5.57 -2.59
N GLY A 110 17.46 6.61 -2.82
CA GLY A 110 17.86 7.77 -3.61
C GLY A 110 19.07 8.50 -3.02
N ARG A 111 19.09 8.68 -1.69
CA ARG A 111 20.23 9.27 -1.00
C ARG A 111 21.48 8.37 -1.07
N ALA A 112 21.32 7.07 -0.83
CA ALA A 112 22.43 6.13 -0.86
C ALA A 112 23.06 6.01 -2.26
N ALA A 113 22.24 5.95 -3.30
CA ALA A 113 22.70 5.93 -4.69
C ALA A 113 23.48 7.21 -5.04
N SER A 114 23.06 8.37 -4.52
CA SER A 114 23.78 9.64 -4.69
C SER A 114 25.15 9.66 -3.99
N CYS A 115 25.39 8.76 -3.04
CA CYS A 115 26.66 8.57 -2.33
C CYS A 115 27.47 7.35 -2.84
N ASP A 116 27.16 6.86 -4.04
CA ASP A 116 27.78 5.68 -4.67
C ASP A 116 27.70 4.41 -3.79
N ILE A 117 26.61 4.26 -3.04
CA ILE A 117 26.28 3.03 -2.31
C ILE A 117 25.49 2.11 -3.23
N ASP A 118 25.81 0.81 -3.22
CA ASP A 118 25.08 -0.21 -4.00
C ASP A 118 23.68 -0.45 -3.42
N VAL A 119 22.67 -0.30 -4.27
CA VAL A 119 21.24 -0.33 -3.93
C VAL A 119 20.43 -1.33 -4.76
N GLN A 120 21.07 -2.20 -5.54
CA GLN A 120 20.36 -3.09 -6.48
C GLN A 120 19.34 -4.01 -5.81
N GLU A 121 19.62 -4.50 -4.61
CA GLU A 121 18.67 -5.32 -3.86
C GLU A 121 17.53 -4.49 -3.25
N ASP A 122 17.78 -3.22 -2.94
CA ASP A 122 16.77 -2.31 -2.41
C ASP A 122 15.77 -1.89 -3.50
N GLU A 123 16.24 -1.68 -4.73
CA GLU A 123 15.39 -1.41 -5.88
C GLU A 123 14.42 -2.58 -6.14
N LYS A 124 14.89 -3.84 -6.04
CA LYS A 124 14.01 -5.01 -6.10
C LYS A 124 13.01 -5.02 -4.95
N LYS A 125 13.46 -4.64 -3.75
CA LYS A 125 12.58 -4.61 -2.58
C LYS A 125 11.48 -3.55 -2.72
N ILE A 126 11.78 -2.43 -3.36
CA ILE A 126 10.81 -1.40 -3.76
C ILE A 126 9.75 -2.00 -4.67
N GLU A 127 10.14 -2.73 -5.72
CA GLU A 127 9.18 -3.40 -6.63
C GLU A 127 8.28 -4.40 -5.88
N GLU A 128 8.84 -5.21 -4.98
CA GLU A 128 8.08 -6.13 -4.14
C GLU A 128 7.04 -5.41 -3.25
N LEU A 129 7.42 -4.27 -2.65
CA LEU A 129 6.52 -3.47 -1.83
C LEU A 129 5.41 -2.84 -2.66
N GLU A 130 5.69 -2.34 -3.87
CA GLU A 130 4.67 -1.83 -4.78
C GLU A 130 3.64 -2.89 -5.16
N GLU A 131 4.09 -4.12 -5.43
CA GLU A 131 3.20 -5.26 -5.67
C GLU A 131 2.35 -5.59 -4.44
N ALA A 132 2.96 -5.61 -3.25
CA ALA A 132 2.25 -5.85 -1.99
C ALA A 132 1.18 -4.77 -1.73
N ILE A 133 1.47 -3.49 -1.95
CA ILE A 133 0.52 -2.38 -1.83
C ILE A 133 -0.66 -2.57 -2.79
N SER A 134 -0.37 -2.93 -4.05
CA SER A 134 -1.39 -3.21 -5.05
C SER A 134 -2.30 -4.37 -4.63
N PHE A 135 -1.72 -5.43 -4.07
CA PHE A 135 -2.47 -6.57 -3.55
C PHE A 135 -3.33 -6.18 -2.33
N ALA A 136 -2.77 -5.46 -1.36
CA ALA A 136 -3.48 -4.99 -0.17
C ALA A 136 -4.68 -4.10 -0.54
N ARG A 137 -4.55 -3.21 -1.53
CA ARG A 137 -5.66 -2.40 -2.05
C ARG A 137 -6.77 -3.26 -2.65
N LYS A 138 -6.42 -4.24 -3.51
CA LYS A 138 -7.40 -5.16 -4.09
C LYS A 138 -8.13 -5.97 -3.01
N ARG A 139 -7.40 -6.40 -1.97
CA ARG A 139 -7.97 -7.10 -0.82
C ARG A 139 -8.99 -6.22 -0.09
N GLN A 140 -8.64 -4.97 0.20
CA GLN A 140 -9.55 -4.01 0.84
C GLN A 140 -10.80 -3.74 0.00
N GLU A 141 -10.65 -3.59 -1.32
CA GLU A 141 -11.77 -3.43 -2.24
C GLU A 141 -12.70 -4.64 -2.22
N ALA A 142 -12.14 -5.86 -2.26
CA ALA A 142 -12.91 -7.10 -2.19
C ALA A 142 -13.64 -7.26 -0.85
N GLU A 143 -13.01 -6.86 0.26
CA GLU A 143 -13.64 -6.87 1.58
C GLU A 143 -14.82 -5.89 1.66
N ASN A 144 -14.66 -4.68 1.14
CA ASN A 144 -15.72 -3.68 1.07
C ASN A 144 -16.90 -4.16 0.20
N GLU A 145 -16.61 -4.70 -0.97
CA GLU A 145 -17.60 -5.28 -1.89
C GLU A 145 -18.38 -6.42 -1.22
N LEU A 146 -17.66 -7.35 -0.58
CA LEU A 146 -18.27 -8.46 0.15
C LEU A 146 -19.15 -7.96 1.30
N SER A 147 -18.72 -6.93 2.03
CA SER A 147 -19.52 -6.33 3.10
C SER A 147 -20.84 -5.74 2.59
N ILE A 148 -20.84 -5.05 1.45
CA ILE A 148 -22.05 -4.50 0.83
C ILE A 148 -23.01 -5.62 0.44
N ILE A 149 -22.51 -6.66 -0.22
CA ILE A 149 -23.32 -7.79 -0.69
C ILE A 149 -23.85 -8.60 0.50
N ARG A 150 -23.10 -8.73 1.59
CA ARG A 150 -23.58 -9.35 2.84
C ARG A 150 -24.79 -8.62 3.43
N GLU A 151 -24.79 -7.29 3.41
CA GLU A 151 -25.93 -6.52 3.89
C GLU A 151 -27.15 -6.64 2.95
N ASP A 152 -26.94 -6.70 1.63
CA ASP A 152 -28.04 -6.96 0.68
C ASP A 152 -28.62 -8.37 0.88
N ALA A 153 -27.75 -9.40 0.99
CA ALA A 153 -28.13 -10.78 1.29
C ALA A 153 -28.95 -10.91 2.59
N LYS A 154 -28.67 -10.07 3.58
CA LYS A 154 -29.41 -10.01 4.84
C LYS A 154 -30.75 -9.29 4.72
N ALA A 155 -30.87 -8.36 3.79
CA ALA A 155 -32.08 -7.55 3.58
C ALA A 155 -33.12 -8.24 2.67
N VAL A 156 -32.71 -9.23 1.88
CA VAL A 156 -33.60 -10.01 1.02
C VAL A 156 -34.57 -10.87 1.84
N SER A 157 -35.79 -11.05 1.32
CA SER A 157 -36.88 -11.86 1.87
C SER A 157 -37.52 -12.75 0.80
N VAL A 158 -38.31 -13.74 1.21
CA VAL A 158 -39.04 -14.65 0.29
C VAL A 158 -40.06 -13.88 -0.59
N ASP A 159 -40.52 -12.72 -0.13
CA ASP A 159 -41.51 -11.88 -0.81
C ASP A 159 -40.91 -11.06 -1.96
N ASP A 160 -39.59 -10.98 -2.05
CA ASP A 160 -38.88 -10.25 -3.09
C ASP A 160 -38.90 -10.95 -4.46
N GLY A 161 -39.41 -12.17 -4.50
CA GLY A 161 -39.50 -12.99 -5.70
C GLY A 161 -38.19 -13.72 -6.03
N PRO A 162 -38.28 -14.85 -6.75
CA PRO A 162 -37.14 -15.76 -6.91
C PRO A 162 -36.00 -15.14 -7.72
N ASP A 163 -36.31 -14.27 -8.69
CA ASP A 163 -35.31 -13.63 -9.54
C ASP A 163 -34.40 -12.67 -8.74
N ARG A 164 -34.96 -11.89 -7.80
CA ARG A 164 -34.16 -10.98 -6.95
C ARG A 164 -33.26 -11.78 -6.03
N ILE A 165 -33.79 -12.80 -5.36
CA ILE A 165 -33.03 -13.64 -4.42
C ILE A 165 -31.87 -14.34 -5.15
N LYS A 166 -32.13 -14.85 -6.36
CA LYS A 166 -31.11 -15.47 -7.21
C LYS A 166 -29.98 -14.52 -7.59
N ASN A 167 -30.30 -13.29 -8.00
CA ASN A 167 -29.27 -12.30 -8.33
C ASN A 167 -28.35 -11.97 -7.14
N VAL A 168 -28.93 -11.88 -5.94
CA VAL A 168 -28.17 -11.62 -4.71
C VAL A 168 -27.31 -12.83 -4.34
N LEU A 169 -27.82 -14.05 -4.50
CA LEU A 169 -27.05 -15.29 -4.31
C LEU A 169 -25.84 -15.36 -5.26
N GLU A 170 -26.04 -15.12 -6.55
CA GLU A 170 -24.96 -15.13 -7.56
C GLU A 170 -23.89 -14.08 -7.25
N SER A 171 -24.31 -12.88 -6.84
CA SER A 171 -23.39 -11.80 -6.43
C SER A 171 -22.59 -12.19 -5.19
N LEU A 172 -23.23 -12.79 -4.18
CA LEU A 172 -22.57 -13.24 -2.96
C LEU A 172 -21.54 -14.32 -3.25
N ILE A 173 -21.86 -15.31 -4.07
CA ILE A 173 -20.93 -16.37 -4.47
C ILE A 173 -19.68 -15.77 -5.13
N SER A 174 -19.88 -14.88 -6.12
CA SER A 174 -18.77 -14.26 -6.83
C SER A 174 -17.87 -13.42 -5.91
N ALA A 175 -18.46 -12.63 -5.02
CA ALA A 175 -17.71 -11.82 -4.06
C ALA A 175 -16.94 -12.67 -3.05
N VAL A 176 -17.53 -13.78 -2.58
CA VAL A 176 -16.88 -14.75 -1.68
C VAL A 176 -15.67 -15.41 -2.36
N GLU A 177 -15.79 -15.82 -3.62
CA GLU A 177 -14.67 -16.40 -4.38
C GLU A 177 -13.53 -15.40 -4.55
N LYS A 178 -13.84 -14.16 -4.93
CA LYS A 178 -12.85 -13.07 -5.05
C LYS A 178 -12.17 -12.78 -3.72
N ALA A 179 -12.94 -12.69 -2.63
CA ALA A 179 -12.43 -12.46 -1.28
C ALA A 179 -11.50 -13.60 -0.81
N LYS A 180 -11.85 -14.86 -1.08
CA LYS A 180 -11.00 -16.04 -0.79
C LYS A 180 -9.68 -15.99 -1.55
N LEU A 181 -9.70 -15.64 -2.84
CA LEU A 181 -8.48 -15.51 -3.66
C LEU A 181 -7.52 -14.43 -3.15
N LEU A 182 -8.06 -13.37 -2.54
CA LEU A 182 -7.30 -12.24 -2.02
C LEU A 182 -6.97 -12.37 -0.52
N GLY A 183 -7.28 -13.52 0.10
CA GLY A 183 -6.96 -13.77 1.51
C GLY A 183 -7.77 -12.94 2.51
N VAL A 184 -8.96 -12.45 2.13
CA VAL A 184 -9.88 -11.78 3.05
C VAL A 184 -10.30 -12.75 4.15
N GLN A 185 -10.28 -12.31 5.41
CA GLN A 185 -10.62 -13.14 6.56
C GLN A 185 -12.14 -13.27 6.76
N ASN A 186 -12.57 -14.23 7.57
CA ASN A 186 -13.97 -14.42 7.99
C ASN A 186 -14.97 -14.72 6.85
N VAL A 187 -14.54 -15.43 5.81
CA VAL A 187 -15.43 -15.86 4.71
C VAL A 187 -16.25 -17.11 5.04
N GLY A 188 -16.04 -17.72 6.22
CA GLY A 188 -16.72 -18.96 6.65
C GLY A 188 -18.22 -18.77 6.90
N ASP A 189 -18.62 -17.62 7.44
CA ASP A 189 -20.03 -17.34 7.72
C ASP A 189 -20.88 -17.17 6.45
N ASP A 190 -20.24 -16.99 5.29
CA ASP A 190 -20.94 -16.80 4.03
C ASP A 190 -21.51 -18.11 3.48
N GLU A 191 -20.97 -19.26 3.87
CA GLU A 191 -21.54 -20.57 3.50
C GLU A 191 -22.95 -20.73 4.05
N TYR A 192 -23.20 -20.27 5.28
CA TYR A 192 -24.53 -20.25 5.88
C TYR A 192 -25.47 -19.29 5.13
N ARG A 193 -24.99 -18.08 4.78
CA ARG A 193 -25.79 -17.10 4.02
C ARG A 193 -26.18 -17.64 2.64
N ILE A 194 -25.24 -18.28 1.94
CA ILE A 194 -25.46 -18.93 0.64
C ILE A 194 -26.51 -20.04 0.78
N SER A 195 -26.43 -20.87 1.81
CA SER A 195 -27.42 -21.93 2.08
C SER A 195 -28.82 -21.34 2.34
N ASN A 196 -28.92 -20.30 3.16
CA ASN A 196 -30.19 -19.67 3.50
C ASN A 196 -30.85 -19.03 2.25
N LEU A 197 -30.09 -18.30 1.43
CA LEU A 197 -30.61 -17.75 0.18
C LEU A 197 -31.07 -18.85 -0.79
N THR A 198 -30.36 -19.97 -0.85
CA THR A 198 -30.75 -21.12 -1.67
C THR A 198 -32.11 -21.69 -1.24
N GLU A 199 -32.34 -21.81 0.07
CA GLU A 199 -33.64 -22.24 0.62
C GLU A 199 -34.74 -21.22 0.34
N MET A 200 -34.45 -19.92 0.50
CA MET A 200 -35.41 -18.85 0.21
C MET A 200 -35.86 -18.82 -1.26
N ILE A 201 -34.98 -19.16 -2.20
CA ILE A 201 -35.34 -19.29 -3.63
C ILE A 201 -36.40 -20.38 -3.79
N GLN A 202 -36.20 -21.56 -3.19
CA GLN A 202 -37.17 -22.66 -3.28
C GLN A 202 -38.54 -22.24 -2.74
N VAL A 203 -38.58 -21.65 -1.55
CA VAL A 203 -39.84 -21.19 -0.94
C VAL A 203 -40.50 -20.09 -1.79
N SER A 204 -39.72 -19.17 -2.37
CA SER A 204 -40.25 -18.10 -3.21
C SER A 204 -40.79 -18.62 -4.55
N GLU A 205 -40.14 -19.62 -5.15
CA GLU A 205 -40.64 -20.31 -6.35
C GLU A 205 -41.94 -21.06 -6.08
N GLU A 206 -42.04 -21.79 -4.97
CA GLU A 206 -43.26 -22.48 -4.54
C GLU A 206 -44.41 -21.47 -4.34
N LYS A 207 -44.15 -20.39 -3.59
CA LYS A 207 -45.14 -19.33 -3.36
C LYS A 207 -45.62 -18.69 -4.67
N LYS A 208 -44.71 -18.44 -5.61
CA LYS A 208 -45.06 -17.90 -6.93
C LYS A 208 -45.95 -18.89 -7.70
N HIS A 209 -45.62 -20.18 -7.67
CA HIS A 209 -46.40 -21.21 -8.33
C HIS A 209 -47.82 -21.32 -7.75
N GLU A 210 -47.96 -21.35 -6.42
CA GLU A 210 -49.26 -21.36 -5.74
C GLU A 210 -50.09 -20.12 -6.09
N GLN A 211 -49.46 -18.95 -6.20
CA GLN A 211 -50.12 -17.71 -6.60
C GLN A 211 -50.61 -17.75 -8.05
N ASP A 212 -49.79 -18.27 -8.96
CA ASP A 212 -50.16 -18.44 -10.38
C ASP A 212 -51.33 -19.45 -10.53
N GLU A 213 -51.31 -20.55 -9.77
CA GLU A 213 -52.40 -21.54 -9.75
C GLU A 213 -53.71 -20.93 -9.19
N ALA A 214 -53.64 -20.18 -8.10
CA ALA A 214 -54.79 -19.49 -7.53
C ALA A 214 -55.41 -18.48 -8.51
N LEU A 215 -54.59 -17.76 -9.29
CA LEU A 215 -55.06 -16.84 -10.32
C LEU A 215 -55.77 -17.57 -11.48
N LEU A 216 -55.30 -18.76 -11.86
CA LEU A 216 -55.98 -19.59 -12.86
C LEU A 216 -57.37 -20.02 -12.37
N HIS A 217 -57.47 -20.56 -11.14
CA HIS A 217 -58.75 -20.95 -10.55
C HIS A 217 -59.73 -19.79 -10.43
N LEU A 218 -59.26 -18.60 -10.06
CA LEU A 218 -60.12 -17.41 -9.97
C LEU A 218 -60.65 -16.98 -11.34
N ASN A 219 -59.85 -17.11 -12.40
CA ASN A 219 -60.30 -16.85 -13.76
C ASN A 219 -61.34 -17.89 -14.24
N GLU A 220 -61.15 -19.17 -13.92
CA GLU A 220 -62.11 -20.23 -14.20
C GLU A 220 -63.47 -19.95 -13.55
N VAL A 221 -63.49 -19.68 -12.24
CA VAL A 221 -64.71 -19.32 -11.50
C VAL A 221 -65.37 -18.06 -12.06
N GLY A 222 -64.58 -17.05 -12.45
CA GLY A 222 -65.09 -15.83 -13.06
C GLY A 222 -65.77 -16.05 -14.42
N LEU A 223 -65.27 -17.00 -15.22
CA LEU A 223 -65.91 -17.40 -16.48
C LEU A 223 -67.20 -18.19 -16.23
N GLU A 224 -67.20 -19.09 -15.24
CA GLU A 224 -68.41 -19.83 -14.83
C GLU A 224 -69.52 -18.87 -14.39
N ILE A 225 -69.21 -17.90 -13.53
CA ILE A 225 -70.19 -16.90 -13.07
C ILE A 225 -70.76 -16.09 -14.24
N LYS A 226 -69.93 -15.66 -15.20
CA LYS A 226 -70.40 -14.92 -16.40
C LYS A 226 -71.25 -15.76 -17.35
N SER A 227 -71.11 -17.08 -17.30
CA SER A 227 -71.89 -18.02 -18.10
C SER A 227 -73.24 -18.38 -17.48
N LEU A 228 -73.48 -17.98 -16.21
CA LEU A 228 -74.78 -18.13 -15.58
C LEU A 228 -75.82 -17.23 -16.28
N PRO A 229 -77.03 -17.73 -16.57
CA PRO A 229 -78.08 -16.90 -17.14
C PRO A 229 -78.46 -15.78 -16.16
N GLU A 230 -78.69 -14.57 -16.67
CA GLU A 230 -79.34 -13.48 -15.92
C GLU A 230 -80.80 -13.86 -15.64
N GLU A 231 -81.06 -14.79 -14.71
CA GLU A 231 -82.39 -14.99 -14.17
C GLU A 231 -82.66 -13.97 -13.06
N LEU A 232 -82.99 -12.76 -13.48
CA LEU A 232 -83.83 -11.86 -12.70
C LEU A 232 -84.98 -11.36 -13.56
N ASP A 233 -85.87 -12.28 -13.93
CA ASP A 233 -87.26 -11.90 -14.19
C ASP A 233 -88.08 -12.22 -12.94
N TYR A 234 -88.15 -11.24 -12.03
CA TYR A 234 -89.13 -11.23 -10.96
C TYR A 234 -90.52 -11.24 -11.60
N LYS A 235 -91.11 -12.43 -11.80
CA LYS A 235 -92.56 -12.56 -11.90
C LYS A 235 -93.16 -12.22 -10.54
N LEU A 236 -93.33 -10.92 -10.31
CA LEU A 236 -94.38 -10.41 -9.46
C LEU A 236 -95.68 -11.07 -9.91
N SER A 237 -96.28 -11.78 -8.97
CA SER A 237 -97.62 -12.32 -8.99
C SER A 237 -98.59 -11.37 -9.68
N ASP A 238 -99.17 -11.84 -10.78
CA ASP A 238 -100.49 -11.40 -11.22
C ASP A 238 -101.27 -12.65 -11.65
N ASP A 239 -102.59 -12.59 -11.49
CA ASP A 239 -103.58 -13.68 -11.41
C ASP A 239 -103.86 -14.09 -9.95
N GLY A 240 -104.84 -13.53 -9.22
CA GLY A 240 -106.10 -12.94 -9.65
C GLY A 240 -107.18 -14.03 -9.79
N PHE A 241 -107.92 -14.31 -8.71
CA PHE A 241 -109.39 -14.45 -8.61
C PHE A 241 -109.82 -14.90 -7.20
#